data_AF-S3B3S9-F1
#
_entry.id   AF-S3B3S9-F1
#
_cell.length_a   1.000
_cell.length_b   1.000
_cell.length_c   1.000
_cell.angle_alpha   90.00
_cell.angle_beta   90.00
_cell.angle_gamma   90.00
#
_symmetry.space_group_name_H-M   'P 1'
#
loop_
_entity.id
_entity.type
_entity.pdbx_description
1 polymer ?
#
loop_
_entity_poly.entity_id
_entity_poly.type
_entity_poly.pdbx_seq_one_letter_code
_entity_poly.pdbx_strand_id
1 'polypeptide(L)'
;MGEKVRGRRLGKRLSPGARAAWAKSSYADDGYLPLWRHMSDSAATAGLLWDRWLPEQVKRLVAQALLGGFADARALAVWLAGVHDVGKATPAFACQVEPLAEKMRRAGLAMPTMRQFGEDRRMAPHGLAGQEILQDWLVRAHGWNPRRAAQFAVVVGGHHGVPPDAAQVMDVRAHPRLLRTPGESEALWAAVQTELLEACADDFGVRERLADWRSVRLPQTVQVVLSALVIMADWIASNRDLFPYGVDGTDGASARTDEERVLAAWEGLGLPGPWQAQEPTGTPEELFASRFALPDGARPHPVQRAAIDLARRMPGPGLMMIEAPMGRGKTEAALAVAEIFAARSGAGGCFFALPTMATGNAMFPRVLDWLERLPDAQGQRLTVGLVHSKAALNEEYQELRSRGRQQIAAVDMDGDAGIPRPGSEKREAPAGLVAHQWLSGRKKAMLS
;
A
#
# COMPACT_ATOMS: atom_id res chain seq x y z
N MET A 1 -17.71 7.98 -17.95
CA MET A 1 -18.08 6.77 -18.71
C MET A 1 -17.36 5.60 -18.05
N GLY A 2 -18.08 4.78 -17.29
CA GLY A 2 -17.52 3.91 -16.25
C GLY A 2 -16.75 2.72 -16.83
N GLU A 3 -15.44 2.68 -16.54
CA GLU A 3 -14.62 1.51 -16.74
C GLU A 3 -15.03 0.48 -15.69
N LYS A 4 -15.84 -0.52 -16.10
CA LYS A 4 -16.28 -1.62 -15.24
C LYS A 4 -15.05 -2.29 -14.63
N VAL A 5 -14.96 -2.31 -13.31
CA VAL A 5 -13.92 -3.03 -12.56
C VAL A 5 -14.00 -4.51 -12.97
N ARG A 6 -13.04 -4.96 -13.80
CA ARG A 6 -12.89 -6.38 -14.17
C ARG A 6 -12.31 -7.10 -12.95
N GLY A 7 -13.18 -7.65 -12.12
CA GLY A 7 -12.85 -8.51 -10.98
C GLY A 7 -13.89 -9.62 -10.81
N ARG A 8 -14.48 -10.07 -11.91
CA ARG A 8 -15.67 -10.93 -11.86
C ARG A 8 -15.28 -12.39 -11.75
N ARG A 9 -15.35 -12.90 -10.52
CA ARG A 9 -15.52 -14.33 -10.19
C ARG A 9 -14.28 -15.21 -10.37
N LEU A 10 -13.14 -14.78 -9.82
CA LEU A 10 -11.93 -15.62 -9.77
C LEU A 10 -12.29 -17.01 -9.23
N GLY A 11 -13.04 -17.09 -8.13
CA GLY A 11 -13.47 -18.35 -7.51
C GLY A 11 -14.37 -19.28 -8.36
N LYS A 12 -15.18 -18.78 -9.32
CA LYS A 12 -16.14 -19.65 -10.04
C LYS A 12 -15.50 -20.50 -11.13
N ARG A 13 -14.33 -20.08 -11.64
CA ARG A 13 -13.57 -20.80 -12.69
C ARG A 13 -12.52 -21.74 -12.13
N LEU A 14 -12.17 -21.58 -10.85
CA LEU A 14 -11.13 -22.38 -10.20
C LEU A 14 -11.56 -23.81 -9.94
N SER A 15 -10.61 -24.74 -10.06
CA SER A 15 -10.72 -26.13 -9.67
C SER A 15 -11.05 -26.29 -8.18
N PRO A 16 -11.59 -27.44 -7.76
CA PRO A 16 -11.78 -27.74 -6.34
C PRO A 16 -10.49 -27.58 -5.51
N GLY A 17 -9.33 -27.95 -6.06
CA GLY A 17 -8.02 -27.78 -5.41
C GLY A 17 -7.69 -26.31 -5.16
N ALA A 18 -7.78 -25.46 -6.18
CA ALA A 18 -7.50 -24.03 -6.04
C ALA A 18 -8.51 -23.31 -5.14
N ARG A 19 -9.79 -23.72 -5.15
CA ARG A 19 -10.81 -23.20 -4.22
C ARG A 19 -10.61 -23.62 -2.77
N ALA A 20 -9.94 -24.76 -2.53
CA ALA A 20 -9.69 -25.27 -1.19
C ALA A 20 -8.53 -24.54 -0.49
N ALA A 21 -7.62 -23.91 -1.26
CA ALA A 21 -6.52 -23.12 -0.71
C ALA A 21 -7.04 -21.96 0.15
N TRP A 22 -6.40 -21.73 1.29
CA TRP A 22 -6.79 -20.72 2.28
C TRP A 22 -5.70 -19.65 2.45
N ALA A 23 -6.10 -18.43 2.82
CA ALA A 23 -5.18 -17.30 3.03
C ALA A 23 -5.17 -16.78 4.47
N LYS A 24 -6.33 -16.75 5.12
CA LYS A 24 -6.50 -16.21 6.48
C LYS A 24 -7.38 -17.17 7.29
N SER A 25 -7.11 -17.26 8.59
CA SER A 25 -7.90 -18.04 9.55
C SER A 25 -8.07 -17.23 10.84
N SER A 26 -9.14 -17.48 11.57
CA SER A 26 -9.44 -16.86 12.86
C SER A 26 -9.67 -17.94 13.89
N TYR A 27 -8.90 -17.90 14.99
CA TYR A 27 -9.07 -18.81 16.12
C TYR A 27 -10.29 -18.47 16.99
N ALA A 28 -10.83 -17.25 16.87
CA ALA A 28 -11.90 -16.77 17.75
C ALA A 28 -13.30 -17.27 17.34
N ASP A 29 -13.50 -17.55 16.05
CA ASP A 29 -14.80 -17.89 15.46
C ASP A 29 -14.71 -18.96 14.37
N ASP A 30 -13.56 -19.66 14.27
CA ASP A 30 -13.24 -20.66 13.24
C ASP A 30 -13.45 -20.18 11.79
N GLY A 31 -13.55 -18.86 11.57
CA GLY A 31 -13.71 -18.25 10.26
C GLY A 31 -12.42 -18.34 9.45
N TYR A 32 -12.56 -18.51 8.12
CA TYR A 32 -11.41 -18.48 7.21
C TYR A 32 -11.75 -17.73 5.92
N LEU A 33 -10.70 -17.28 5.23
CA LEU A 33 -10.79 -16.62 3.94
C LEU A 33 -10.09 -17.50 2.88
N PRO A 34 -10.79 -17.94 1.82
CA PRO A 34 -10.16 -18.62 0.70
C PRO A 34 -9.08 -17.76 0.04
N LEU A 35 -8.00 -18.41 -0.44
CA LEU A 35 -6.86 -17.71 -1.02
C LEU A 35 -7.25 -16.84 -2.21
N TRP A 36 -7.99 -17.40 -3.15
CA TRP A 36 -8.47 -16.68 -4.33
C TRP A 36 -9.32 -15.44 -3.98
N ARG A 37 -9.98 -15.44 -2.82
CA ARG A 37 -10.76 -14.29 -2.36
C ARG A 37 -9.84 -13.18 -1.92
N HIS A 38 -8.89 -13.50 -1.03
CA HIS A 38 -7.87 -12.55 -0.59
C HIS A 38 -7.10 -11.93 -1.77
N MET A 39 -6.72 -12.75 -2.75
CA MET A 39 -6.08 -12.30 -3.99
C MET A 39 -6.95 -11.27 -4.75
N SER A 40 -8.24 -11.56 -4.92
CA SER A 40 -9.19 -10.63 -5.56
C SER A 40 -9.35 -9.33 -4.79
N ASP A 41 -9.38 -9.41 -3.46
CA ASP A 41 -9.59 -8.26 -2.56
C ASP A 41 -8.38 -7.34 -2.61
N SER A 42 -7.17 -7.90 -2.47
CA SER A 42 -5.91 -7.16 -2.58
C SER A 42 -5.75 -6.50 -3.94
N ALA A 43 -6.06 -7.19 -5.04
CA ALA A 43 -5.99 -6.61 -6.38
C ALA A 43 -6.96 -5.42 -6.55
N ALA A 44 -8.21 -5.58 -6.11
CA ALA A 44 -9.22 -4.54 -6.23
C ALA A 44 -8.86 -3.31 -5.35
N THR A 45 -8.37 -3.54 -4.13
CA THR A 45 -7.85 -2.49 -3.26
C THR A 45 -6.63 -1.79 -3.87
N ALA A 46 -5.69 -2.52 -4.48
CA ALA A 46 -4.55 -1.92 -5.17
C ALA A 46 -4.98 -1.02 -6.33
N GLY A 47 -6.03 -1.41 -7.07
CA GLY A 47 -6.63 -0.57 -8.11
C GLY A 47 -7.18 0.74 -7.54
N LEU A 48 -7.91 0.69 -6.42
CA LEU A 48 -8.43 1.90 -5.77
C LEU A 48 -7.32 2.78 -5.17
N LEU A 49 -6.30 2.17 -4.56
CA LEU A 49 -5.11 2.90 -4.10
C LEU A 49 -4.43 3.61 -5.28
N TRP A 50 -4.23 2.92 -6.41
CA TRP A 50 -3.66 3.50 -7.62
C TRP A 50 -4.50 4.66 -8.14
N ASP A 51 -5.81 4.49 -8.21
CA ASP A 51 -6.69 5.48 -8.83
C ASP A 51 -6.91 6.71 -7.94
N ARG A 52 -7.05 6.51 -6.62
CA ARG A 52 -7.60 7.52 -5.70
C ARG A 52 -6.63 8.02 -4.63
N TRP A 53 -5.58 7.27 -4.30
CA TRP A 53 -4.70 7.58 -3.16
C TRP A 53 -3.25 7.89 -3.58
N LEU A 54 -2.71 7.16 -4.54
CA LEU A 54 -1.33 7.34 -5.00
C LEU A 54 -1.12 8.72 -5.64
N PRO A 55 -0.05 9.45 -5.26
CA PRO A 55 0.32 10.69 -5.93
C PRO A 55 0.76 10.46 -7.37
N GLU A 56 0.49 11.45 -8.22
CA GLU A 56 0.84 11.43 -9.65
C GLU A 56 2.35 11.24 -9.88
N GLN A 57 3.20 11.83 -9.04
CA GLN A 57 4.65 11.64 -9.10
C GLN A 57 5.05 10.15 -8.99
N VAL A 58 4.39 9.41 -8.10
CA VAL A 58 4.67 7.98 -7.88
C VAL A 58 4.14 7.15 -9.05
N LYS A 59 2.95 7.48 -9.57
CA LYS A 59 2.39 6.83 -10.77
C LYS A 59 3.31 6.99 -11.98
N ARG A 60 3.85 8.20 -12.20
CA ARG A 60 4.82 8.50 -13.28
C ARG A 60 6.10 7.69 -13.16
N LEU A 61 6.66 7.55 -11.95
CA LEU A 61 7.87 6.78 -11.72
C LEU A 61 7.72 5.32 -12.21
N VAL A 62 6.59 4.69 -11.90
CA VAL A 62 6.31 3.32 -12.34
C VAL A 62 5.99 3.29 -13.84
N ALA A 63 5.16 4.22 -14.33
CA ALA A 63 4.77 4.31 -15.74
C ALA A 63 5.96 4.46 -16.68
N GLN A 64 6.97 5.24 -16.32
CA GLN A 64 8.18 5.45 -17.14
C GLN A 64 9.01 4.17 -17.34
N ALA A 65 8.87 3.17 -16.48
CA ALA A 65 9.56 1.89 -16.62
C ALA A 65 8.85 0.92 -17.57
N LEU A 66 7.61 1.21 -18.00
CA LEU A 66 6.75 0.28 -18.73
C LEU A 66 6.36 0.83 -20.11
N LEU A 67 6.25 -0.06 -21.09
CA LEU A 67 5.99 0.32 -22.48
C LEU A 67 4.60 0.95 -22.66
N GLY A 68 3.58 0.45 -21.96
CA GLY A 68 2.21 1.01 -21.98
C GLY A 68 1.98 2.16 -21.00
N GLY A 69 3.05 2.74 -20.42
CA GLY A 69 2.94 3.89 -19.52
C GLY A 69 2.02 3.64 -18.32
N PHE A 70 1.09 4.56 -18.08
CA PHE A 70 0.18 4.51 -16.92
C PHE A 70 -0.76 3.30 -16.91
N ALA A 71 -1.23 2.87 -18.09
CA ALA A 71 -2.13 1.72 -18.19
C ALA A 71 -1.44 0.44 -17.72
N ASP A 72 -0.20 0.22 -18.18
CA ASP A 72 0.62 -0.91 -17.74
C ASP A 72 1.00 -0.81 -16.27
N ALA A 73 1.33 0.39 -15.79
CA ALA A 73 1.72 0.59 -14.41
C ALA A 73 0.58 0.23 -13.44
N ARG A 74 -0.64 0.67 -13.76
CA ARG A 74 -1.84 0.29 -13.01
C ARG A 74 -2.08 -1.22 -13.08
N ALA A 75 -2.04 -1.80 -14.27
CA ALA A 75 -2.31 -3.23 -14.45
C ALA A 75 -1.27 -4.10 -13.72
N LEU A 76 0.01 -3.72 -13.77
CA LEU A 76 1.10 -4.36 -13.06
C LEU A 76 0.90 -4.29 -11.54
N ALA A 77 0.59 -3.11 -11.01
CA ALA A 77 0.32 -2.92 -9.58
C ALA A 77 -0.84 -3.79 -9.09
N VAL A 78 -1.96 -3.80 -9.81
CA VAL A 78 -3.14 -4.62 -9.49
C VAL A 78 -2.81 -6.10 -9.54
N TRP A 79 -2.13 -6.56 -10.59
CA TRP A 79 -1.78 -7.96 -10.75
C TRP A 79 -0.78 -8.45 -9.68
N LEU A 80 0.28 -7.68 -9.40
CA LEU A 80 1.24 -8.02 -8.34
C LEU A 80 0.57 -8.10 -6.96
N ALA A 81 -0.36 -7.18 -6.66
CA ALA A 81 -1.17 -7.26 -5.45
C ALA A 81 -2.11 -8.48 -5.46
N GLY A 82 -2.61 -8.89 -6.62
CA GLY A 82 -3.40 -10.10 -6.76
C GLY A 82 -2.60 -11.37 -6.48
N VAL A 83 -1.35 -11.45 -6.94
CA VAL A 83 -0.53 -12.67 -6.83
C VAL A 83 0.41 -12.69 -5.63
N HIS A 84 0.43 -11.65 -4.79
CA HIS A 84 1.38 -11.52 -3.66
C HIS A 84 1.38 -12.73 -2.71
N ASP A 85 0.22 -13.34 -2.52
CA ASP A 85 0.02 -14.44 -1.57
C ASP A 85 -0.02 -15.82 -2.25
N VAL A 86 0.38 -15.94 -3.53
CA VAL A 86 0.38 -17.23 -4.25
C VAL A 86 1.22 -18.30 -3.54
N GLY A 87 2.24 -17.90 -2.79
CA GLY A 87 3.06 -18.81 -1.98
C GLY A 87 2.31 -19.46 -0.80
N LYS A 88 1.09 -19.03 -0.49
CA LYS A 88 0.20 -19.73 0.44
C LYS A 88 -0.39 -21.02 -0.15
N ALA A 89 -0.41 -21.15 -1.48
CA ALA A 89 -0.70 -22.40 -2.17
C ALA A 89 0.53 -23.33 -2.16
N THR A 90 1.08 -23.60 -0.97
CA THR A 90 2.20 -24.51 -0.74
C THR A 90 1.96 -25.41 0.47
N PRO A 91 2.54 -26.63 0.49
CA PRO A 91 2.50 -27.50 1.67
C PRO A 91 2.98 -26.82 2.95
N ALA A 92 4.07 -26.05 2.87
CA ALA A 92 4.70 -25.40 4.02
C ALA A 92 3.83 -24.30 4.66
N PHE A 93 2.92 -23.69 3.90
CA PHE A 93 1.92 -22.77 4.44
C PHE A 93 0.65 -23.52 4.87
N ALA A 94 0.11 -24.35 3.98
CA ALA A 94 -1.19 -24.98 4.16
C ALA A 94 -1.30 -25.81 5.44
N CYS A 95 -0.21 -26.46 5.87
CA CYS A 95 -0.17 -27.31 7.06
C CYS A 95 -0.29 -26.55 8.40
N GLN A 96 -0.25 -25.21 8.41
CA GLN A 96 -0.26 -24.40 9.63
C GLN A 96 -1.58 -24.47 10.41
N VAL A 97 -2.69 -24.76 9.72
CA VAL A 97 -4.02 -24.87 10.32
C VAL A 97 -4.63 -26.21 9.89
N GLU A 98 -4.53 -27.21 10.76
CA GLU A 98 -4.84 -28.61 10.43
C GLU A 98 -6.26 -28.83 9.86
N PRO A 99 -7.35 -28.22 10.38
CA PRO A 99 -8.67 -28.37 9.76
C PRO A 99 -8.74 -27.86 8.31
N LEU A 100 -8.04 -26.77 7.99
CA LEU A 100 -7.98 -26.22 6.63
C LEU A 100 -7.03 -27.02 5.74
N ALA A 101 -5.92 -27.51 6.31
CA ALA A 101 -5.03 -28.45 5.64
C ALA A 101 -5.79 -29.71 5.22
N GLU A 102 -6.61 -30.27 6.12
CA GLU A 102 -7.40 -31.46 5.85
C GLU A 102 -8.42 -31.23 4.71
N LYS A 103 -9.04 -30.04 4.65
CA LYS A 103 -9.88 -29.65 3.51
C LYS A 103 -9.10 -29.68 2.18
N MET A 104 -7.86 -29.18 2.17
CA MET A 104 -6.99 -29.23 0.99
C MET A 104 -6.55 -30.66 0.65
N ARG A 105 -6.25 -31.50 1.65
CA ARG A 105 -5.93 -32.93 1.43
C ARG A 105 -7.09 -33.67 0.77
N ARG A 106 -8.33 -33.43 1.20
CA ARG A 106 -9.53 -33.99 0.57
C ARG A 106 -9.73 -33.54 -0.88
N ALA A 107 -9.16 -32.40 -1.25
CA ALA A 107 -9.12 -31.92 -2.64
C ALA A 107 -7.92 -32.47 -3.43
N GLY A 108 -7.16 -33.42 -2.88
CA GLY A 108 -6.00 -34.08 -3.51
C GLY A 108 -4.66 -33.43 -3.22
N LEU A 109 -4.62 -32.28 -2.53
CA LEU A 109 -3.39 -31.56 -2.18
C LEU A 109 -2.73 -32.22 -0.96
N ALA A 110 -2.20 -33.43 -1.14
CA ALA A 110 -1.51 -34.15 -0.07
C ALA A 110 -0.30 -33.36 0.43
N MET A 111 -0.07 -33.38 1.74
CA MET A 111 1.03 -32.70 2.41
C MET A 111 1.28 -33.26 3.82
N PRO A 112 2.53 -33.23 4.29
CA PRO A 112 2.85 -33.48 5.70
C PRO A 112 2.13 -32.52 6.64
N THR A 113 1.91 -32.98 7.87
CA THR A 113 1.48 -32.12 8.99
C THR A 113 2.57 -31.13 9.38
N MET A 114 2.20 -30.05 10.09
CA MET A 114 3.17 -29.09 10.62
C MET A 114 4.27 -29.78 11.47
N ARG A 115 3.90 -30.80 12.26
CA ARG A 115 4.84 -31.57 13.08
C ARG A 115 5.82 -32.38 12.26
N GLN A 116 5.39 -32.94 11.14
CA GLN A 116 6.25 -33.72 10.24
C GLN A 116 7.24 -32.85 9.47
N PHE A 117 6.84 -31.62 9.10
CA PHE A 117 7.78 -30.66 8.50
C PHE A 117 8.80 -30.13 9.52
N GLY A 118 8.41 -29.94 10.78
CA GLY A 118 9.31 -29.39 11.79
C GLY A 118 9.83 -28.00 11.42
N GLU A 119 11.12 -27.77 11.68
CA GLU A 119 11.78 -26.47 11.42
C GLU A 119 11.96 -26.18 9.93
N ASP A 120 12.06 -27.20 9.08
CA ASP A 120 12.26 -27.04 7.64
C ASP A 120 11.18 -26.19 6.99
N ARG A 121 9.96 -26.22 7.54
CA ARG A 121 8.84 -25.37 7.10
C ARG A 121 9.21 -23.88 7.06
N ARG A 122 10.03 -23.42 8.01
CA ARG A 122 10.42 -22.01 8.14
C ARG A 122 11.39 -21.56 7.04
N MET A 123 12.02 -22.49 6.32
CA MET A 123 12.84 -22.15 5.15
C MET A 123 12.00 -21.59 4.00
N ALA A 124 10.71 -21.93 3.92
CA ALA A 124 9.80 -21.45 2.87
C ALA A 124 8.68 -20.55 3.45
N PRO A 125 8.99 -19.33 3.94
CA PRO A 125 7.97 -18.34 4.24
C PRO A 125 7.20 -18.01 2.96
N HIS A 126 5.89 -17.74 3.07
CA HIS A 126 5.03 -17.72 1.88
C HIS A 126 5.35 -16.59 0.90
N GLY A 127 5.92 -15.46 1.36
CA GLY A 127 6.44 -14.42 0.46
C GLY A 127 7.53 -14.97 -0.47
N LEU A 128 8.56 -15.59 0.11
CA LEU A 128 9.65 -16.21 -0.66
C LEU A 128 9.14 -17.37 -1.54
N ALA A 129 8.27 -18.23 -1.01
CA ALA A 129 7.65 -19.29 -1.80
C ALA A 129 6.87 -18.72 -3.01
N GLY A 130 6.14 -17.61 -2.81
CA GLY A 130 5.42 -16.90 -3.85
C GLY A 130 6.34 -16.30 -4.91
N GLN A 131 7.47 -15.73 -4.50
CA GLN A 131 8.52 -15.26 -5.42
C GLN A 131 9.02 -16.38 -6.33
N GLU A 132 9.37 -17.53 -5.77
CA GLU A 132 9.88 -18.67 -6.55
C GLU A 132 8.80 -19.23 -7.50
N ILE A 133 7.57 -19.36 -7.04
CA ILE A 133 6.43 -19.83 -7.86
C ILE A 133 6.16 -18.88 -9.02
N LEU A 134 6.10 -17.57 -8.76
CA LEU A 134 5.86 -16.57 -9.81
C LEU A 134 7.02 -16.52 -10.80
N GLN A 135 8.26 -16.56 -10.32
CA GLN A 135 9.44 -16.56 -11.17
C GLN A 135 9.48 -17.80 -12.07
N ASP A 136 9.21 -18.99 -11.53
CA ASP A 136 9.16 -20.24 -12.28
C ASP A 136 8.10 -20.20 -13.38
N TRP A 137 6.89 -19.71 -13.06
CA TRP A 137 5.80 -19.58 -14.03
C TRP A 137 6.14 -18.58 -15.15
N LEU A 138 6.65 -17.39 -14.84
CA LEU A 138 7.07 -16.41 -15.84
C LEU A 138 8.14 -16.97 -16.79
N VAL A 139 9.11 -17.73 -16.25
CA VAL A 139 10.20 -18.32 -17.04
C VAL A 139 9.68 -19.48 -17.90
N ARG A 140 8.96 -20.45 -17.32
CA ARG A 140 8.57 -21.68 -18.02
C ARG A 140 7.37 -21.48 -18.95
N ALA A 141 6.33 -20.80 -18.50
CA ALA A 141 5.10 -20.62 -19.26
C ALA A 141 5.18 -19.45 -20.26
N HIS A 142 5.93 -18.40 -19.91
CA HIS A 142 6.02 -17.17 -20.72
C HIS A 142 7.41 -16.91 -21.31
N GLY A 143 8.37 -17.81 -21.08
CA GLY A 143 9.72 -17.74 -21.66
C GLY A 143 10.60 -16.62 -21.10
N TRP A 144 10.25 -16.02 -19.96
CA TRP A 144 10.99 -14.87 -19.45
C TRP A 144 12.45 -15.18 -19.14
N ASN A 145 13.31 -14.17 -19.27
CA ASN A 145 14.67 -14.28 -18.73
C ASN A 145 14.60 -14.37 -17.20
N PRO A 146 15.28 -15.33 -16.54
CA PRO A 146 15.19 -15.50 -15.09
C PRO A 146 15.52 -14.24 -14.28
N ARG A 147 16.50 -13.44 -14.71
CA ARG A 147 16.88 -12.21 -14.01
C ARG A 147 15.80 -11.13 -14.11
N ARG A 148 15.09 -11.06 -15.24
CA ARG A 148 13.96 -10.13 -15.41
C ARG A 148 12.74 -10.59 -14.62
N ALA A 149 12.42 -11.88 -14.68
CA ALA A 149 11.33 -12.45 -13.88
C ALA A 149 11.54 -12.18 -12.37
N ALA A 150 12.77 -12.35 -11.88
CA ALA A 150 13.12 -12.05 -10.48
C ALA A 150 12.85 -10.58 -10.08
N GLN A 151 13.02 -9.61 -10.98
CA GLN A 151 12.74 -8.19 -10.70
C GLN A 151 11.25 -7.91 -10.45
N PHE A 152 10.36 -8.71 -11.02
CA PHE A 152 8.92 -8.61 -10.78
C PHE A 152 8.52 -9.46 -9.56
N ALA A 153 9.07 -10.67 -9.48
CA ALA A 153 8.77 -11.62 -8.41
C ALA A 153 9.26 -11.18 -7.03
N VAL A 154 10.32 -10.36 -6.94
CA VAL A 154 10.80 -9.82 -5.65
C VAL A 154 9.76 -8.92 -4.95
N VAL A 155 8.83 -8.32 -5.70
CA VAL A 155 7.70 -7.57 -5.11
C VAL A 155 6.80 -8.52 -4.32
N VAL A 156 6.54 -9.71 -4.85
CA VAL A 156 5.83 -10.79 -4.17
C VAL A 156 6.67 -11.32 -3.00
N GLY A 157 7.98 -11.49 -3.18
CA GLY A 157 8.89 -11.93 -2.12
C GLY A 157 8.89 -11.01 -0.89
N GLY A 158 8.91 -9.70 -1.13
CA GLY A 158 9.11 -8.67 -0.11
C GLY A 158 7.84 -8.06 0.49
N HIS A 159 6.66 -8.61 0.23
CA HIS A 159 5.39 -8.01 0.68
C HIS A 159 5.17 -8.02 2.22
N HIS A 160 6.09 -8.60 3.00
CA HIS A 160 6.13 -8.44 4.48
C HIS A 160 7.10 -7.36 4.94
N GLY A 161 7.65 -6.56 4.02
CA GLY A 161 8.55 -5.44 4.29
C GLY A 161 10.04 -5.72 4.13
N VAL A 162 10.43 -7.00 3.98
CA VAL A 162 11.83 -7.39 3.76
C VAL A 162 11.91 -8.34 2.55
N PRO A 163 12.55 -7.94 1.45
CA PRO A 163 12.84 -8.84 0.34
C PRO A 163 13.71 -10.01 0.77
N PRO A 164 13.48 -11.23 0.27
CA PRO A 164 14.33 -12.37 0.57
C PRO A 164 15.76 -12.18 0.07
N ASP A 165 16.74 -12.65 0.83
CA ASP A 165 18.14 -12.66 0.42
C ASP A 165 18.50 -13.87 -0.47
N ALA A 166 19.70 -13.85 -1.04
CA ALA A 166 20.14 -14.89 -1.96
C ALA A 166 20.30 -16.28 -1.28
N ALA A 167 20.69 -16.32 -0.01
CA ALA A 167 20.87 -17.58 0.71
C ALA A 167 19.50 -18.23 0.97
N GLN A 168 18.52 -17.45 1.42
CA GLN A 168 17.14 -17.91 1.61
C GLN A 168 16.54 -18.47 0.31
N VAL A 169 16.77 -17.79 -0.82
CA VAL A 169 16.34 -18.27 -2.14
C VAL A 169 16.99 -19.61 -2.49
N MET A 170 18.29 -19.77 -2.22
CA MET A 170 18.99 -21.03 -2.45
C MET A 170 18.45 -22.15 -1.56
N ASP A 171 18.17 -21.86 -0.29
CA ASP A 171 17.63 -22.83 0.67
C ASP A 171 16.26 -23.34 0.22
N VAL A 172 15.35 -22.47 -0.20
CA VAL A 172 14.03 -22.90 -0.71
C VAL A 172 14.17 -23.77 -1.96
N ARG A 173 15.08 -23.40 -2.88
CA ARG A 173 15.33 -24.19 -4.11
C ARG A 173 15.93 -25.56 -3.81
N ALA A 174 16.72 -25.70 -2.75
CA ALA A 174 17.25 -26.97 -2.29
C ALA A 174 16.16 -27.86 -1.64
N HIS A 175 15.00 -27.30 -1.28
CA HIS A 175 13.91 -28.00 -0.62
C HIS A 175 12.58 -27.92 -1.40
N PRO A 176 12.51 -28.45 -2.63
CA PRO A 176 11.31 -28.34 -3.48
C PRO A 176 10.05 -28.94 -2.82
N ARG A 177 10.21 -29.90 -1.91
CA ARG A 177 9.14 -30.50 -1.10
C ARG A 177 8.32 -29.48 -0.28
N LEU A 178 8.90 -28.33 0.04
CA LEU A 178 8.24 -27.26 0.78
C LEU A 178 7.26 -26.48 -0.12
N LEU A 179 7.53 -26.42 -1.42
CA LEU A 179 6.69 -25.76 -2.41
C LEU A 179 5.63 -26.68 -2.99
N ARG A 180 5.96 -27.97 -3.18
CA ARG A 180 5.09 -28.99 -3.77
C ARG A 180 5.40 -30.34 -3.13
N THR A 181 4.40 -31.04 -2.61
CA THR A 181 4.61 -32.36 -2.00
C THR A 181 5.04 -33.35 -3.09
N PRO A 182 6.16 -34.08 -2.95
CA PRO A 182 6.62 -35.04 -3.96
C PRO A 182 5.63 -36.19 -4.16
N GLY A 183 5.64 -36.78 -5.36
CA GLY A 183 4.81 -37.93 -5.72
C GLY A 183 3.53 -37.53 -6.44
N GLU A 184 2.44 -38.25 -6.20
CA GLU A 184 1.19 -38.11 -6.98
C GLU A 184 0.55 -36.71 -6.88
N SER A 185 0.74 -35.99 -5.77
CA SER A 185 0.18 -34.65 -5.57
C SER A 185 1.05 -33.52 -6.11
N GLU A 186 2.29 -33.79 -6.54
CA GLU A 186 3.22 -32.74 -6.99
C GLU A 186 2.67 -31.98 -8.21
N ALA A 187 2.15 -32.72 -9.19
CA ALA A 187 1.54 -32.16 -10.39
C ALA A 187 0.28 -31.34 -10.06
N LEU A 188 -0.51 -31.77 -9.07
CA LEU A 188 -1.70 -31.03 -8.64
C LEU A 188 -1.35 -29.73 -7.92
N TRP A 189 -0.31 -29.72 -7.07
CA TRP A 189 0.20 -28.48 -6.47
C TRP A 189 0.67 -27.50 -7.56
N ALA A 190 1.46 -27.97 -8.53
CA ALA A 190 1.91 -27.15 -9.65
C ALA A 190 0.73 -26.62 -10.50
N ALA A 191 -0.28 -27.46 -10.76
CA ALA A 191 -1.47 -27.08 -11.51
C ALA A 191 -2.29 -26.01 -10.77
N VAL A 192 -2.51 -26.16 -9.44
CA VAL A 192 -3.22 -25.15 -8.63
C VAL A 192 -2.47 -23.82 -8.59
N GLN A 193 -1.14 -23.85 -8.39
CA GLN A 193 -0.31 -22.64 -8.39
C GLN A 193 -0.39 -21.92 -9.75
N THR A 194 -0.27 -22.67 -10.84
CA THR A 194 -0.39 -22.14 -12.21
C THR A 194 -1.79 -21.58 -12.45
N GLU A 195 -2.83 -22.34 -12.11
CA GLU A 195 -4.23 -21.94 -12.28
C GLU A 195 -4.54 -20.61 -11.56
N LEU A 196 -4.04 -20.41 -10.34
CA LEU A 196 -4.21 -19.15 -9.61
C LEU A 196 -3.51 -17.98 -10.32
N LEU A 197 -2.27 -18.16 -10.80
CA LEU A 197 -1.54 -17.12 -11.54
C LEU A 197 -2.21 -16.78 -12.87
N GLU A 198 -2.64 -17.80 -13.61
CA GLU A 198 -3.36 -17.69 -14.88
C GLU A 198 -4.69 -16.95 -14.69
N ALA A 199 -5.48 -17.35 -13.69
CA ALA A 199 -6.75 -16.71 -13.37
C ALA A 199 -6.56 -15.23 -13.01
N CYS A 200 -5.53 -14.89 -12.23
CA CYS A 200 -5.18 -13.49 -11.94
C CYS A 200 -4.70 -12.75 -13.19
N ALA A 201 -3.94 -13.40 -14.07
CA ALA A 201 -3.46 -12.78 -15.30
C ALA A 201 -4.62 -12.40 -16.24
N ASP A 202 -5.64 -13.26 -16.34
CA ASP A 202 -6.83 -13.02 -17.14
C ASP A 202 -7.75 -11.97 -16.50
N ASP A 203 -8.04 -12.11 -15.20
CA ASP A 203 -9.03 -11.27 -14.52
C ASP A 203 -8.55 -9.83 -14.37
N PHE A 204 -7.26 -9.64 -14.13
CA PHE A 204 -6.65 -8.32 -14.02
C PHE A 204 -6.10 -7.82 -15.37
N GLY A 205 -6.34 -8.54 -16.47
CA GLY A 205 -6.11 -8.07 -17.83
C GLY A 205 -4.64 -7.92 -18.22
N VAL A 206 -3.73 -8.69 -17.60
CA VAL A 206 -2.29 -8.63 -17.88
C VAL A 206 -1.80 -9.70 -18.84
N ARG A 207 -2.62 -10.72 -19.16
CA ARG A 207 -2.27 -11.85 -20.04
C ARG A 207 -1.45 -11.45 -21.26
N GLU A 208 -2.00 -10.57 -22.07
CA GLU A 208 -1.38 -10.10 -23.32
C GLU A 208 -0.18 -9.16 -23.07
N ARG A 209 -0.11 -8.53 -21.89
CA ARG A 209 0.97 -7.60 -21.51
C ARG A 209 2.22 -8.33 -21.03
N LEU A 210 2.11 -9.58 -20.59
CA LEU A 210 3.26 -10.38 -20.13
C LEU A 210 4.34 -10.53 -21.22
N ALA A 211 3.94 -10.61 -22.49
CA ALA A 211 4.88 -10.68 -23.61
C ALA A 211 5.70 -9.38 -23.74
N ASP A 212 5.03 -8.23 -23.63
CA ASP A 212 5.68 -6.91 -23.70
C ASP A 212 6.63 -6.70 -22.52
N TRP A 213 6.19 -7.07 -21.30
CA TRP A 213 6.95 -6.89 -20.07
C TRP A 213 8.17 -7.81 -19.96
N ARG A 214 8.22 -8.92 -20.71
CA ARG A 214 9.38 -9.81 -20.79
C ARG A 214 10.68 -9.08 -21.18
N SER A 215 10.56 -7.98 -21.91
CA SER A 215 11.69 -7.16 -22.36
C SER A 215 12.11 -6.08 -21.34
N VAL A 216 11.20 -5.71 -20.44
CA VAL A 216 11.34 -4.60 -19.49
C VAL A 216 12.39 -4.92 -18.43
N ARG A 217 13.18 -3.91 -18.07
CA ARG A 217 14.03 -3.92 -16.86
C ARG A 217 13.34 -3.07 -15.83
N LEU A 218 12.84 -3.68 -14.75
CA LEU A 218 12.14 -2.95 -13.71
C LEU A 218 13.17 -2.37 -12.73
N PRO A 219 13.33 -1.04 -12.62
CA PRO A 219 14.32 -0.45 -11.72
C PRO A 219 14.02 -0.76 -10.25
N GLN A 220 15.06 -0.85 -9.41
CA GLN A 220 14.88 -1.12 -7.96
C GLN A 220 13.96 -0.10 -7.27
N THR A 221 14.03 1.18 -7.67
CA THR A 221 13.13 2.22 -7.15
C THR A 221 11.66 1.91 -7.44
N VAL A 222 11.35 1.40 -8.63
CA VAL A 222 10.01 0.97 -9.01
C VAL A 222 9.61 -0.29 -8.24
N GLN A 223 10.51 -1.25 -8.05
CA GLN A 223 10.27 -2.44 -7.24
C GLN A 223 9.89 -2.07 -5.81
N VAL A 224 10.63 -1.17 -5.16
CA VAL A 224 10.35 -0.70 -3.79
C VAL A 224 8.97 -0.05 -3.69
N VAL A 225 8.63 0.83 -4.63
CA VAL A 225 7.33 1.51 -4.66
C VAL A 225 6.18 0.52 -4.89
N LEU A 226 6.34 -0.43 -5.81
CA LEU A 226 5.35 -1.49 -6.02
C LEU A 226 5.19 -2.37 -4.79
N SER A 227 6.28 -2.75 -4.11
CA SER A 227 6.22 -3.49 -2.84
C SER A 227 5.46 -2.71 -1.77
N ALA A 228 5.71 -1.41 -1.62
CA ALA A 228 4.97 -0.57 -0.68
C ALA A 228 3.46 -0.53 -1.00
N LEU A 229 3.09 -0.44 -2.28
CA LEU A 229 1.70 -0.49 -2.70
C LEU A 229 1.04 -1.85 -2.43
N VAL A 230 1.75 -2.94 -2.72
CA VAL A 230 1.27 -4.31 -2.44
C VAL A 230 1.08 -4.54 -0.93
N ILE A 231 2.02 -4.07 -0.10
CA ILE A 231 1.91 -4.11 1.37
C ILE A 231 0.64 -3.38 1.83
N MET A 232 0.41 -2.16 1.32
CA MET A 232 -0.77 -1.37 1.67
C MET A 232 -2.07 -2.07 1.25
N ALA A 233 -2.09 -2.67 0.06
CA ALA A 233 -3.23 -3.42 -0.42
C ALA A 233 -3.52 -4.67 0.43
N ASP A 234 -2.50 -5.45 0.80
CA ASP A 234 -2.65 -6.62 1.69
C ASP A 234 -3.14 -6.20 3.08
N TRP A 235 -2.61 -5.13 3.67
CA TRP A 235 -3.04 -4.66 4.98
C TRP A 235 -4.50 -4.22 5.01
N ILE A 236 -4.96 -3.53 3.96
CA ILE A 236 -6.37 -3.13 3.84
C ILE A 236 -7.24 -4.36 3.59
N ALA A 237 -6.86 -5.24 2.66
CA ALA A 237 -7.59 -6.47 2.33
C ALA A 237 -7.67 -7.46 3.51
N SER A 238 -6.69 -7.42 4.42
CA SER A 238 -6.64 -8.26 5.62
C SER A 238 -7.47 -7.72 6.79
N ASN A 239 -8.01 -6.50 6.69
CA ASN A 239 -8.75 -5.91 7.79
C ASN A 239 -10.17 -6.49 7.84
N ARG A 240 -10.50 -7.17 8.93
CA ARG A 240 -11.80 -7.86 9.12
C ARG A 240 -12.99 -6.90 9.25
N ASP A 241 -12.76 -5.66 9.69
CA ASP A 241 -13.81 -4.63 9.74
C ASP A 241 -14.22 -4.19 8.32
N LEU A 242 -13.28 -4.29 7.37
CA LEU A 242 -13.46 -3.94 5.97
C LEU A 242 -13.89 -5.15 5.11
N PHE A 243 -13.28 -6.31 5.38
CA PHE A 243 -13.47 -7.55 4.65
C PHE A 243 -13.79 -8.70 5.64
N PRO A 244 -15.04 -8.79 6.12
CA PRO A 244 -15.44 -9.84 7.06
C PRO A 244 -15.35 -11.24 6.44
N TYR A 245 -14.93 -12.21 7.25
CA TYR A 245 -14.85 -13.61 6.83
C TYR A 245 -16.25 -14.23 6.73
N GLY A 246 -16.41 -15.24 5.87
CA GLY A 246 -17.64 -16.05 5.80
C GLY A 246 -18.87 -15.39 5.17
N VAL A 247 -18.83 -14.10 4.80
CA VAL A 247 -19.96 -13.42 4.11
C VAL A 247 -20.13 -13.94 2.67
N ASP A 248 -19.04 -14.38 2.04
CA ASP A 248 -19.06 -15.06 0.75
C ASP A 248 -18.91 -16.56 0.97
N GLY A 249 -19.99 -17.15 1.48
CA GLY A 249 -20.10 -18.57 1.66
C GLY A 249 -19.84 -19.33 0.36
N THR A 250 -19.35 -20.55 0.53
CA THR A 250 -19.48 -21.67 -0.39
C THR A 250 -20.93 -21.92 -0.85
N ASP A 251 -21.89 -21.15 -0.32
CA ASP A 251 -23.33 -21.37 -0.35
C ASP A 251 -24.05 -20.12 -0.91
N GLY A 252 -23.60 -19.62 -2.06
CA GLY A 252 -24.46 -19.00 -3.10
C GLY A 252 -25.31 -17.75 -2.80
N ALA A 253 -25.31 -17.15 -1.60
CA ALA A 253 -26.29 -16.13 -1.23
C ALA A 253 -25.70 -14.87 -0.55
N SER A 254 -24.56 -14.37 -1.04
CA SER A 254 -24.18 -12.98 -0.76
C SER A 254 -25.07 -12.06 -1.63
N ALA A 255 -25.88 -11.22 -0.99
CA ALA A 255 -26.74 -10.25 -1.68
C ALA A 255 -25.93 -9.14 -2.37
N ARG A 256 -24.64 -8.99 -2.05
CA ARG A 256 -23.75 -7.98 -2.61
C ARG A 256 -22.80 -8.60 -3.61
N THR A 257 -22.55 -7.88 -4.69
CA THR A 257 -21.50 -8.19 -5.66
C THR A 257 -20.12 -7.90 -5.08
N ASP A 258 -19.09 -8.51 -5.66
CA ASP A 258 -17.68 -8.26 -5.29
C ASP A 258 -17.32 -6.77 -5.39
N GLU A 259 -17.85 -6.10 -6.41
CA GLU A 259 -17.67 -4.66 -6.67
C GLU A 259 -18.26 -3.82 -5.52
N GLU A 260 -19.50 -4.10 -5.11
CA GLU A 260 -20.17 -3.38 -4.02
C GLU A 260 -19.44 -3.56 -2.68
N ARG A 261 -18.94 -4.77 -2.41
CA ARG A 261 -18.23 -5.04 -1.16
C ARG A 261 -16.88 -4.32 -1.11
N VAL A 262 -16.13 -4.29 -2.20
CA VAL A 262 -14.86 -3.54 -2.27
C VAL A 262 -15.11 -2.03 -2.14
N LEU A 263 -16.16 -1.51 -2.80
CA LEU A 263 -16.53 -0.10 -2.67
C LEU A 263 -16.94 0.25 -1.24
N ALA A 264 -17.75 -0.59 -0.59
CA ALA A 264 -18.12 -0.41 0.81
C ALA A 264 -16.90 -0.45 1.74
N ALA A 265 -15.94 -1.35 1.49
CA ALA A 265 -14.69 -1.39 2.23
C ALA A 265 -13.87 -0.10 2.04
N TRP A 266 -13.79 0.42 0.81
CA TRP A 266 -13.08 1.66 0.52
C TRP A 266 -13.74 2.89 1.13
N GLU A 267 -15.07 2.99 1.05
CA GLU A 267 -15.85 4.06 1.66
C GLU A 267 -15.77 4.01 3.19
N GLY A 268 -15.87 2.80 3.76
CA GLY A 268 -15.65 2.56 5.18
C GLY A 268 -14.25 3.01 5.61
N LEU A 269 -13.22 2.62 4.85
CA LEU A 269 -11.83 2.98 5.08
C LEU A 269 -11.60 4.50 5.09
N GLY A 270 -12.33 5.26 4.28
CA GLY A 270 -12.36 6.72 4.37
C GLY A 270 -11.05 7.46 4.07
N LEU A 271 -10.07 6.79 3.45
CA LEU A 271 -8.77 7.39 3.10
C LEU A 271 -8.96 8.63 2.21
N PRO A 272 -8.47 9.81 2.63
CA PRO A 272 -8.47 10.97 1.76
C PRO A 272 -7.51 10.77 0.58
N GLY A 273 -7.83 11.41 -0.55
CA GLY A 273 -6.93 11.41 -1.71
C GLY A 273 -5.63 12.18 -1.44
N PRO A 274 -4.63 12.07 -2.33
CA PRO A 274 -3.38 12.79 -2.18
C PRO A 274 -3.62 14.30 -2.29
N TRP A 275 -2.78 15.10 -1.63
CA TRP A 275 -2.78 16.55 -1.79
C TRP A 275 -2.55 16.91 -3.26
N GLN A 276 -3.45 17.70 -3.85
CA GLN A 276 -3.30 18.20 -5.21
C GLN A 276 -2.92 19.69 -5.16
N ALA A 277 -1.62 19.95 -5.07
CA ALA A 277 -1.10 21.31 -5.03
C ALA A 277 -1.38 22.06 -6.34
N GLN A 278 -1.87 23.28 -6.23
CA GLN A 278 -2.03 24.22 -7.34
C GLN A 278 -0.81 25.15 -7.37
N GLU A 279 -0.21 25.33 -8.54
CA GLU A 279 0.97 26.18 -8.65
C GLU A 279 0.59 27.65 -8.39
N PRO A 280 1.17 28.31 -7.37
CA PRO A 280 0.81 29.69 -7.07
C PRO A 280 1.30 30.66 -8.17
N THR A 281 0.39 31.43 -8.76
CA THR A 281 0.67 32.35 -9.89
C THR A 281 0.93 33.81 -9.50
N GLY A 282 0.56 34.22 -8.28
CA GLY A 282 0.73 35.60 -7.79
C GLY A 282 2.18 36.01 -7.48
N THR A 283 2.37 37.27 -7.09
CA THR A 283 3.65 37.75 -6.55
C THR A 283 4.03 37.02 -5.25
N PRO A 284 5.32 36.99 -4.88
CA PRO A 284 5.72 36.48 -3.56
C PRO A 284 4.97 37.13 -2.40
N GLU A 285 4.68 38.43 -2.50
CA GLU A 285 3.90 39.19 -1.54
C GLU A 285 2.47 38.66 -1.39
N GLU A 286 1.76 38.45 -2.51
CA GLU A 286 0.40 37.91 -2.51
C GLU A 286 0.35 36.48 -1.96
N LEU A 287 1.30 35.63 -2.37
CA LEU A 287 1.41 34.27 -1.88
C LEU A 287 1.58 34.27 -0.35
N PHE A 288 2.54 35.02 0.16
CA PHE A 288 2.82 35.09 1.60
C PHE A 288 1.65 35.66 2.40
N ALA A 289 1.01 36.73 1.91
CA ALA A 289 -0.16 37.31 2.55
C ALA A 289 -1.34 36.32 2.61
N SER A 290 -1.52 35.49 1.58
CA SER A 290 -2.57 34.48 1.55
C SER A 290 -2.30 33.27 2.45
N ARG A 291 -1.02 32.90 2.66
CA ARG A 291 -0.62 31.66 3.37
C ARG A 291 -0.24 31.85 4.82
N PHE A 292 0.16 33.05 5.24
CA PHE A 292 0.72 33.28 6.57
C PHE A 292 0.06 34.49 7.24
N ALA A 293 -0.17 34.40 8.55
CA ALA A 293 -0.76 35.48 9.34
C ALA A 293 0.32 36.55 9.60
N LEU A 294 0.62 37.35 8.59
CA LEU A 294 1.68 38.35 8.69
C LEU A 294 1.14 39.64 9.33
N PRO A 295 1.94 40.33 10.17
CA PRO A 295 1.59 41.64 10.69
C PRO A 295 1.31 42.66 9.58
N ASP A 296 0.49 43.67 9.87
CA ASP A 296 0.19 44.74 8.91
C ASP A 296 1.47 45.40 8.38
N GLY A 297 1.54 45.54 7.05
CA GLY A 297 2.71 46.12 6.36
C GLY A 297 3.93 45.21 6.27
N ALA A 298 3.88 43.98 6.80
CA ALA A 298 4.95 43.02 6.63
C ALA A 298 5.13 42.66 5.15
N ARG A 299 6.39 42.50 4.74
CA ARG A 299 6.76 42.05 3.39
C ARG A 299 7.69 40.85 3.47
N PRO A 300 7.64 39.94 2.49
CA PRO A 300 8.56 38.81 2.44
C PRO A 300 10.02 39.31 2.48
N HIS A 301 10.85 38.60 3.21
CA HIS A 301 12.29 38.83 3.22
C HIS A 301 12.91 38.54 1.86
N PRO A 302 14.08 39.15 1.52
CA PRO A 302 14.78 38.87 0.28
C PRO A 302 15.03 37.38 0.03
N VAL A 303 15.35 36.60 1.08
CA VAL A 303 15.53 35.15 0.97
C VAL A 303 14.24 34.40 0.58
N GLN A 304 13.09 34.84 1.08
CA GLN A 304 11.79 34.24 0.76
C GLN A 304 11.42 34.50 -0.71
N ARG A 305 11.61 35.74 -1.19
CA ARG A 305 11.44 36.09 -2.61
C ARG A 305 12.36 35.27 -3.52
N ALA A 306 13.65 35.25 -3.19
CA ALA A 306 14.64 34.52 -3.97
C ALA A 306 14.32 33.01 -4.04
N ALA A 307 13.84 32.42 -2.95
CA ALA A 307 13.45 31.01 -2.89
C ALA A 307 12.25 30.71 -3.81
N ILE A 308 11.19 31.53 -3.77
CA ILE A 308 10.03 31.39 -4.67
C ILE A 308 10.46 31.53 -6.14
N ASP A 309 11.21 32.58 -6.43
CA ASP A 309 11.67 32.87 -7.79
C ASP A 309 12.53 31.75 -8.36
N LEU A 310 13.42 31.18 -7.54
CA LEU A 310 14.22 30.02 -7.91
C LEU A 310 13.33 28.79 -8.12
N ALA A 311 12.40 28.52 -7.21
CA ALA A 311 11.52 27.35 -7.31
C ALA A 311 10.67 27.36 -8.58
N ARG A 312 10.20 28.53 -9.01
CA ARG A 312 9.46 28.72 -10.28
C ARG A 312 10.32 28.45 -11.51
N ARG A 313 11.59 28.85 -11.47
CA ARG A 313 12.51 28.74 -12.62
C ARG A 313 13.21 27.39 -12.74
N MET A 314 13.20 26.55 -11.70
CA MET A 314 13.87 25.25 -11.74
C MET A 314 13.32 24.40 -12.91
N PRO A 315 14.14 23.77 -13.77
CA PRO A 315 13.65 23.07 -14.95
C PRO A 315 12.97 21.73 -14.65
N GLY A 316 13.21 21.15 -13.46
CA GLY A 316 12.66 19.86 -13.05
C GLY A 316 12.87 19.59 -11.57
N PRO A 317 12.57 18.37 -11.09
CA PRO A 317 12.76 17.98 -9.70
C PRO A 317 14.21 18.19 -9.25
N GLY A 318 14.41 18.66 -8.01
CA GLY A 318 15.75 18.91 -7.48
C GLY A 318 15.77 19.25 -5.99
N LEU A 319 16.97 19.49 -5.47
CA LEU A 319 17.21 19.90 -4.09
C LEU A 319 17.43 21.42 -4.04
N MET A 320 16.68 22.11 -3.17
CA MET A 320 16.90 23.53 -2.86
C MET A 320 17.51 23.66 -1.47
N MET A 321 18.61 24.41 -1.38
CA MET A 321 19.27 24.74 -0.11
C MET A 321 19.05 26.24 0.19
N ILE A 322 18.45 26.54 1.35
CA ILE A 322 18.17 27.92 1.79
C ILE A 322 19.06 28.24 2.98
N GLU A 323 20.11 29.02 2.75
CA GLU A 323 21.03 29.49 3.78
C GLU A 323 20.72 30.93 4.17
N ALA A 324 20.28 31.13 5.42
CA ALA A 324 20.02 32.46 5.97
C ALA A 324 20.15 32.45 7.50
N PRO A 325 20.43 33.61 8.13
CA PRO A 325 20.43 33.74 9.59
C PRO A 325 19.11 33.29 10.24
N MET A 326 19.16 33.01 11.54
CA MET A 326 17.95 32.73 12.32
C MET A 326 16.98 33.94 12.28
N GLY A 327 15.68 33.67 12.37
CA GLY A 327 14.65 34.73 12.35
C GLY A 327 14.38 35.37 10.98
N ARG A 328 14.98 34.88 9.88
CA ARG A 328 14.72 35.39 8.51
C ARG A 328 13.60 34.65 7.75
N GLY A 329 12.76 33.90 8.47
CA GLY A 329 11.57 33.24 7.90
C GLY A 329 11.88 32.13 6.88
N LYS A 330 12.91 31.31 7.16
CA LYS A 330 13.28 30.14 6.33
C LYS A 330 12.15 29.10 6.27
N THR A 331 11.39 28.97 7.35
CA THR A 331 10.27 28.04 7.46
C THR A 331 9.17 28.38 6.45
N GLU A 332 8.72 29.63 6.42
CA GLU A 332 7.73 30.10 5.47
C GLU A 332 8.24 30.03 4.02
N ALA A 333 9.53 30.32 3.81
CA ALA A 333 10.16 30.11 2.50
C ALA A 333 10.04 28.64 2.06
N ALA A 334 10.35 27.69 2.95
CA ALA A 334 10.29 26.27 2.65
C ALA A 334 8.86 25.79 2.37
N LEU A 335 7.87 26.24 3.13
CA LEU A 335 6.45 25.90 2.91
C LEU A 335 5.92 26.45 1.58
N ALA A 336 6.23 27.71 1.26
CA ALA A 336 5.86 28.30 -0.04
C ALA A 336 6.53 27.58 -1.22
N VAL A 337 7.81 27.20 -1.07
CA VAL A 337 8.53 26.39 -2.07
C VAL A 337 7.91 24.99 -2.19
N ALA A 338 7.46 24.39 -1.09
CA ALA A 338 6.83 23.08 -1.10
C ALA A 338 5.54 23.06 -1.93
N GLU A 339 4.72 24.13 -1.91
CA GLU A 339 3.54 24.27 -2.79
C GLU A 339 3.94 24.24 -4.27
N ILE A 340 4.94 25.04 -4.65
CA ILE A 340 5.43 25.12 -6.03
C ILE A 340 6.00 23.76 -6.46
N PHE A 341 6.82 23.14 -5.62
CA PHE A 341 7.42 21.84 -5.92
C PHE A 341 6.37 20.74 -6.03
N ALA A 342 5.39 20.71 -5.13
CA ALA A 342 4.31 19.73 -5.16
C ALA A 342 3.48 19.86 -6.45
N ALA A 343 3.09 21.09 -6.82
CA ALA A 343 2.30 21.34 -8.02
C ALA A 343 3.04 20.91 -9.29
N ARG A 344 4.32 21.25 -9.39
CA ARG A 344 5.13 20.97 -10.59
C ARG A 344 5.55 19.51 -10.72
N SER A 345 5.80 18.84 -9.60
CA SER A 345 6.23 17.43 -9.59
C SER A 345 5.08 16.43 -9.55
N GLY A 346 3.89 16.86 -9.12
CA GLY A 346 2.75 15.98 -8.82
C GLY A 346 2.91 15.24 -7.49
N ALA A 347 3.71 15.78 -6.56
CA ALA A 347 3.84 15.22 -5.22
C ALA A 347 2.54 15.40 -4.44
N GLY A 348 2.15 14.38 -3.67
CA GLY A 348 0.83 14.30 -3.03
C GLY A 348 0.84 14.52 -1.52
N GLY A 349 1.93 15.05 -0.97
CA GLY A 349 2.13 15.25 0.47
C GLY A 349 3.43 16.00 0.76
N CYS A 350 3.62 16.37 2.02
CA CYS A 350 4.81 17.07 2.49
C CYS A 350 5.29 16.46 3.81
N PHE A 351 6.57 16.10 3.89
CA PHE A 351 7.20 15.65 5.13
C PHE A 351 8.10 16.75 5.70
N PHE A 352 7.70 17.31 6.84
CA PHE A 352 8.46 18.37 7.50
C PHE A 352 9.40 17.80 8.57
N ALA A 353 10.64 17.53 8.17
CA ALA A 353 11.65 16.90 9.04
C ALA A 353 12.25 17.89 10.05
N LEU A 354 12.21 17.55 11.34
CA LEU A 354 12.71 18.40 12.42
C LEU A 354 13.70 17.65 13.33
N PRO A 355 14.71 18.35 13.88
CA PRO A 355 15.81 17.71 14.60
C PRO A 355 15.39 17.13 15.96
N THR A 356 14.36 17.69 16.59
CA THR A 356 13.91 17.26 17.92
C THR A 356 12.39 17.24 18.04
N MET A 357 11.89 16.48 19.03
CA MET A 357 10.46 16.47 19.38
C MET A 357 9.94 17.84 19.80
N ALA A 358 10.74 18.63 20.55
CA ALA A 358 10.34 19.95 21.01
C ALA A 358 10.11 20.91 19.84
N THR A 359 11.02 20.89 18.86
CA THR A 359 10.84 21.64 17.62
C THR A 359 9.66 21.12 16.79
N GLY A 360 9.41 19.81 16.80
CA GLY A 360 8.23 19.18 16.20
C GLY A 360 6.92 19.73 16.74
N ASN A 361 6.76 19.69 18.08
CA ASN A 361 5.58 20.23 18.76
C ASN A 361 5.39 21.73 18.49
N ALA A 362 6.45 22.53 18.50
CA ALA A 362 6.35 23.97 18.24
C ALA A 362 6.02 24.31 16.77
N MET A 363 6.40 23.43 15.83
CA MET A 363 6.13 23.61 14.41
C MET A 363 4.77 23.08 13.98
N PHE A 364 4.19 22.15 14.72
CA PHE A 364 2.94 21.49 14.35
C PHE A 364 1.78 22.47 14.12
N PRO A 365 1.41 23.37 15.05
CA PRO A 365 0.34 24.34 14.82
C PRO A 365 0.63 25.26 13.62
N ARG A 366 1.89 25.66 13.41
CA ARG A 366 2.26 26.52 12.26
C ARG A 366 2.06 25.83 10.91
N VAL A 367 2.25 24.51 10.86
CA VAL A 367 1.96 23.73 9.65
C VAL A 367 0.46 23.57 9.47
N LEU A 368 -0.32 23.38 10.55
CA LEU A 368 -1.79 23.35 10.48
C LEU A 368 -2.35 24.68 9.96
N ASP A 369 -1.89 25.81 10.49
CA ASP A 369 -2.29 27.16 10.03
C ASP A 369 -2.01 27.38 8.53
N TRP A 370 -0.89 26.85 8.04
CA TRP A 370 -0.54 26.91 6.62
C TRP A 370 -1.45 26.01 5.78
N LEU A 371 -1.71 24.78 6.23
CA LEU A 371 -2.60 23.82 5.54
C LEU A 371 -4.03 24.36 5.44
N GLU A 372 -4.53 25.06 6.46
CA GLU A 372 -5.86 25.71 6.45
C GLU A 372 -6.00 26.80 5.39
N ARG A 373 -4.89 27.39 4.97
CA ARG A 373 -4.83 28.50 4.01
C ARG A 373 -4.41 28.06 2.62
N LEU A 374 -4.18 26.77 2.42
CA LEU A 374 -3.99 26.22 1.09
C LEU A 374 -5.26 26.42 0.27
N PRO A 375 -5.15 26.67 -1.05
CA PRO A 375 -6.32 26.79 -1.90
C PRO A 375 -7.07 25.46 -1.85
N ASP A 376 -8.33 25.52 -1.41
CA ASP A 376 -9.18 24.35 -1.40
C ASP A 376 -9.51 23.98 -2.84
N ALA A 377 -8.92 22.90 -3.33
CA ALA A 377 -9.18 22.47 -4.68
C ALA A 377 -10.63 21.99 -4.83
N GLN A 378 -11.23 21.32 -3.83
CA GLN A 378 -12.57 20.70 -3.94
C GLN A 378 -13.18 20.21 -2.58
N GLY A 379 -13.11 20.96 -1.47
CA GLY A 379 -13.50 20.46 -0.15
C GLY A 379 -12.62 19.29 0.32
N GLN A 380 -11.36 19.26 -0.11
CA GLN A 380 -10.50 18.08 0.01
C GLN A 380 -10.07 17.91 1.47
N ARG A 381 -10.39 16.75 2.07
CA ARG A 381 -9.84 16.40 3.39
C ARG A 381 -8.36 16.08 3.25
N LEU A 382 -7.52 16.67 4.09
CA LEU A 382 -6.10 16.35 4.15
C LEU A 382 -5.83 15.51 5.41
N THR A 383 -5.04 14.47 5.23
CA THR A 383 -4.51 13.73 6.38
C THR A 383 -3.30 14.48 6.92
N VAL A 384 -3.15 14.51 8.25
CA VAL A 384 -1.99 15.10 8.94
C VAL A 384 -1.53 14.17 10.06
N GLY A 385 -0.23 13.87 10.08
CA GLY A 385 0.40 13.04 11.10
C GLY A 385 1.53 13.75 11.84
N LEU A 386 1.50 13.74 13.17
CA LEU A 386 2.66 14.08 14.00
C LEU A 386 3.40 12.79 14.36
N VAL A 387 4.64 12.64 13.88
CA VAL A 387 5.39 11.38 13.96
C VAL A 387 6.63 11.52 14.85
N HIS A 388 6.48 11.19 16.13
CA HIS A 388 7.58 10.94 17.07
C HIS A 388 7.09 10.14 18.30
N SER A 389 8.01 9.64 19.12
CA SER A 389 7.71 8.73 20.25
C SER A 389 6.75 9.29 21.31
N LYS A 390 6.57 10.62 21.37
CA LYS A 390 5.68 11.33 22.30
C LYS A 390 4.53 12.07 21.61
N ALA A 391 4.27 11.81 20.33
CA ALA A 391 3.21 12.50 19.59
C ALA A 391 1.82 12.31 20.23
N ALA A 392 1.59 11.16 20.87
CA ALA A 392 0.35 10.89 21.61
C ALA A 392 0.13 11.80 22.84
N LEU A 393 1.12 12.59 23.27
CA LEU A 393 0.99 13.54 24.37
C LEU A 393 0.71 14.97 23.89
N ASN A 394 0.67 15.20 22.58
CA ASN A 394 0.36 16.51 22.00
C ASN A 394 -1.17 16.68 21.94
N GLU A 395 -1.69 17.71 22.62
CA GLU A 395 -3.14 17.96 22.76
C GLU A 395 -3.80 18.23 21.41
N GLU A 396 -3.23 19.12 20.58
CA GLU A 396 -3.73 19.43 19.23
C GLU A 396 -3.79 18.19 18.33
N TYR A 397 -2.77 17.32 18.43
CA TYR A 397 -2.78 16.06 17.69
C TYR A 397 -3.85 15.09 18.20
N GLN A 398 -4.10 15.03 19.51
CA GLN A 398 -5.18 14.20 20.07
C GLN A 398 -6.57 14.71 19.67
N GLU A 399 -6.76 16.02 19.58
CA GLU A 399 -8.00 16.61 19.07
C GLU A 399 -8.26 16.19 17.61
N LEU A 400 -7.24 16.28 16.74
CA LEU A 400 -7.33 15.81 15.35
C LEU A 400 -7.64 14.30 15.27
N ARG A 401 -7.03 13.48 16.14
CA ARG A 401 -7.30 12.04 16.21
C ARG A 401 -8.72 11.72 16.68
N SER A 402 -9.27 12.51 17.59
CA SER A 402 -10.62 12.31 18.12
C SER A 402 -11.70 12.47 17.04
N ARG A 403 -11.47 13.37 16.07
CA ARG A 403 -12.35 13.65 14.93
C ARG A 403 -12.18 12.66 13.78
N GLY A 404 -10.98 12.13 13.60
CA GLY A 404 -10.65 11.08 12.63
C GLY A 404 -11.06 9.66 13.04
N ARG A 405 -11.82 9.50 14.14
CA ARG A 405 -12.30 8.19 14.60
C ARG A 405 -13.38 7.65 13.66
N GLN A 406 -12.95 6.85 12.70
CA GLN A 406 -13.80 5.84 12.07
C GLN A 406 -13.65 4.53 12.86
N GLN A 407 -14.72 3.72 12.93
CA GLN A 407 -14.74 2.43 13.65
C GLN A 407 -13.92 1.34 12.91
N ILE A 408 -12.71 1.65 12.45
CA ILE A 408 -11.82 0.71 11.78
C ILE A 408 -10.57 0.55 12.63
N ALA A 409 -10.32 -0.66 13.11
CA ALA A 409 -9.11 -0.97 13.83
C ALA A 409 -7.89 -0.78 12.91
N ALA A 410 -6.84 -0.12 13.41
CA ALA A 410 -5.56 -0.10 12.72
C ALA A 410 -4.96 -1.50 12.79
N VAL A 411 -4.66 -2.10 11.64
CA VAL A 411 -3.91 -3.36 11.60
C VAL A 411 -2.47 -3.06 12.05
N ASP A 412 -2.08 -3.54 13.23
CA ASP A 412 -0.69 -3.59 13.69
C ASP A 412 -0.31 -5.07 13.80
N MET A 413 0.61 -5.51 12.95
CA MET A 413 1.02 -6.92 12.90
C MET A 413 1.96 -7.30 14.06
N ASP A 414 2.44 -6.34 14.86
CA ASP A 414 3.36 -6.60 15.99
C ASP A 414 3.04 -5.78 17.26
N GLY A 415 1.79 -5.32 17.47
CA GLY A 415 1.45 -4.37 18.54
C GLY A 415 0.28 -4.80 19.41
N ASP A 416 0.53 -4.84 20.73
CA ASP A 416 -0.44 -5.13 21.78
C ASP A 416 -1.60 -4.11 21.80
N ALA A 417 -2.83 -4.60 21.91
CA ALA A 417 -4.03 -3.78 21.82
C ALA A 417 -4.28 -3.05 23.14
N GLY A 418 -4.19 -1.72 23.15
CA GLY A 418 -4.59 -0.95 24.32
C GLY A 418 -4.85 0.52 24.07
N ILE A 419 -6.12 0.93 24.03
CA ILE A 419 -6.67 2.26 24.45
C ILE A 419 -8.17 2.00 24.80
N PRO A 420 -8.91 2.72 25.70
CA PRO A 420 -8.74 4.15 26.02
C PRO A 420 -9.14 4.67 27.43
N ARG A 421 -8.94 5.98 27.71
CA ARG A 421 -9.94 6.98 28.19
C ARG A 421 -9.38 8.41 28.48
N PRO A 422 -10.24 9.46 28.64
CA PRO A 422 -10.05 10.83 28.09
C PRO A 422 -9.98 11.96 29.14
N GLY A 423 -9.70 13.19 28.65
CA GLY A 423 -10.20 14.44 29.25
C GLY A 423 -9.33 15.67 28.96
N SER A 424 -9.86 16.65 28.22
CA SER A 424 -9.78 18.11 28.48
C SER A 424 -10.29 18.91 27.26
N GLU A 425 -10.35 20.23 27.43
CA GLU A 425 -11.35 21.20 26.95
C GLU A 425 -11.31 21.54 25.45
N LYS A 426 -12.48 21.88 24.89
CA LYS A 426 -12.70 22.11 23.46
C LYS A 426 -12.07 23.41 22.97
N ARG A 427 -11.04 23.31 22.13
CA ARG A 427 -10.87 24.21 20.98
C ARG A 427 -11.36 23.52 19.72
N GLU A 428 -12.08 24.26 18.88
CA GLU A 428 -12.57 23.73 17.60
C GLU A 428 -11.43 23.74 16.58
N ALA A 429 -10.78 22.60 16.35
CA ALA A 429 -9.98 22.39 15.13
C ALA A 429 -10.86 22.56 13.84
N PRO A 430 -10.27 22.76 12.65
CA PRO A 430 -11.02 23.09 11.42
C PRO A 430 -11.58 21.86 10.68
N ALA A 431 -12.53 22.09 9.77
CA ALA A 431 -13.37 21.04 9.13
C ALA A 431 -12.68 20.17 8.05
N GLY A 432 -11.42 20.45 7.69
CA GLY A 432 -10.72 19.80 6.56
C GLY A 432 -9.51 18.92 6.91
N LEU A 433 -8.96 19.01 8.13
CA LEU A 433 -7.76 18.27 8.54
C LEU A 433 -8.12 17.10 9.45
N VAL A 434 -7.52 15.93 9.21
CA VAL A 434 -7.82 14.70 9.95
C VAL A 434 -6.54 13.93 10.28
N ALA A 435 -6.39 13.48 11.52
CA ALA A 435 -5.40 12.44 11.84
C ALA A 435 -6.05 11.06 11.66
N HIS A 436 -5.84 10.45 10.49
CA HIS A 436 -6.56 9.25 10.06
C HIS A 436 -6.18 8.02 10.89
N GLN A 437 -7.16 7.37 11.52
CA GLN A 437 -6.92 6.26 12.44
C GLN A 437 -6.18 5.08 11.80
N TRP A 438 -6.53 4.70 10.56
CA TRP A 438 -5.86 3.58 9.88
C TRP A 438 -4.38 3.87 9.58
N LEU A 439 -4.02 5.14 9.34
CA LEU A 439 -2.65 5.58 9.08
C LEU A 439 -1.85 5.78 10.37
N SER A 440 -2.46 5.59 11.55
CA SER A 440 -1.75 5.65 12.82
C SER A 440 -0.84 4.43 13.07
N GLY A 441 0.09 4.56 14.02
CA GLY A 441 1.08 3.54 14.37
C GLY A 441 2.45 3.75 13.71
N ARG A 442 3.49 3.07 14.23
CA ARG A 442 4.88 3.34 13.84
C ARG A 442 5.18 3.09 12.36
N LYS A 443 4.54 2.08 11.76
CA LYS A 443 4.80 1.66 10.38
C LYS A 443 4.04 2.51 9.33
N LYS A 444 2.92 3.13 9.70
CA LYS A 444 2.00 3.83 8.78
C LYS A 444 1.96 5.34 8.95
N ALA A 445 2.38 5.88 10.10
CA ALA A 445 2.22 7.29 10.39
C ALA A 445 2.92 8.23 9.40
N MET A 446 3.98 7.76 8.73
CA MET A 446 4.69 8.48 7.68
C MET A 446 3.92 8.59 6.35
N LEU A 447 2.79 7.88 6.22
CA LEU A 447 1.88 7.91 5.09
C LEU A 447 0.69 8.86 5.32
N SER A 448 0.63 9.49 6.50
CA SER A 448 -0.37 10.50 6.86
C SER A 448 -0.21 11.78 6.07
#